data_AF-A0A0H2S937-F1
#
_entry.id   AF-A0A0H2S937-F1
#
_cell.length_a   1.000
_cell.length_b   1.000
_cell.length_c   1.000
_cell.angle_alpha   90.00
_cell.angle_beta   90.00
_cell.angle_gamma   90.00
#
_symmetry.space_group_name_H-M   'P 1'
#
loop_
_entity.id
_entity.type
_entity.pdbx_description
1 polymer ?
#
loop_
_entity_poly.entity_id
_entity_poly.type
_entity_poly.pdbx_seq_one_letter_code
_entity_poly.pdbx_strand_id
1 'polypeptide(L)'
;MSFPNAVDLHVKVCGDVRKTYPEDDEAYLSLSEEVDSIIQYDTQFPRVERFRLEAIGLNIGAADDVYSMEAQRGPISLSVPLALLPDVKHFALSSNGHPDPSELWVSGAPLPVPALETISIEIIKSAAWDVGRFVEGLLTKQKQRGEWEAFCELTVKDNNPKSEGCTRMKAYARDDALEWCKRQSRIYDDVVLMEY
;
A
#
# COMPACT_ATOMS: atom_id res chain seq x y z
N MET A 1 20.80 -7.35 -10.76
CA MET A 1 20.12 -8.37 -11.61
C MET A 1 19.01 -7.66 -12.38
N SER A 2 18.79 -7.96 -13.67
CA SER A 2 17.79 -7.29 -14.53
C SER A 2 16.93 -8.35 -15.25
N PHE A 3 15.63 -8.05 -15.41
CA PHE A 3 14.62 -8.91 -16.00
C PHE A 3 13.88 -8.18 -17.13
N PRO A 4 14.52 -8.00 -18.30
CA PRO A 4 14.04 -7.10 -19.35
C PRO A 4 12.75 -7.56 -20.05
N ASN A 5 12.35 -8.82 -19.87
CA ASN A 5 11.14 -9.39 -20.47
C ASN A 5 10.03 -9.68 -19.45
N ALA A 6 10.24 -9.34 -18.17
CA ALA A 6 9.19 -9.50 -17.17
C ALA A 6 8.06 -8.51 -17.44
N VAL A 7 6.84 -9.02 -17.54
CA VAL A 7 5.60 -8.23 -17.73
C VAL A 7 4.74 -8.19 -16.48
N ASP A 8 4.98 -9.13 -15.56
CA ASP A 8 4.30 -9.27 -14.28
C ASP A 8 5.36 -9.41 -13.18
N LEU A 9 5.22 -8.62 -12.13
CA LEU A 9 6.09 -8.62 -10.97
C LEU A 9 5.23 -8.71 -9.71
N HIS A 10 5.31 -9.86 -9.03
CA HIS A 10 4.72 -10.04 -7.71
C HIS A 10 5.83 -10.11 -6.66
N VAL A 11 5.88 -9.08 -5.81
CA VAL A 11 6.77 -9.00 -4.65
C VAL A 11 5.98 -9.29 -3.41
N LYS A 12 6.45 -10.28 -2.64
CA LYS A 12 5.88 -10.65 -1.35
C LYS A 12 6.95 -10.46 -0.28
N VAL A 13 6.69 -9.58 0.67
CA VAL A 13 7.63 -9.18 1.72
C VAL A 13 7.05 -9.47 3.10
N CYS A 14 7.94 -9.93 3.98
CA CYS A 14 7.73 -10.10 5.41
C CYS A 14 9.02 -9.72 6.12
N GLY A 15 8.95 -9.44 7.41
CA GLY A 15 10.10 -8.99 8.18
C GLY A 15 9.88 -9.11 9.67
N ASP A 16 10.83 -8.57 10.43
CA ASP A 16 10.83 -8.58 11.88
C ASP A 16 10.31 -7.26 12.46
N VAL A 17 9.64 -7.35 13.61
CA VAL A 17 9.16 -6.17 14.35
C VAL A 17 10.35 -5.35 14.84
N ARG A 18 10.32 -4.05 14.59
CA ARG A 18 11.27 -3.08 15.16
C ARG A 18 10.57 -2.28 16.26
N LYS A 19 11.30 -1.98 17.33
CA LYS A 19 10.88 -1.03 18.37
C LYS A 19 11.96 0.03 18.50
N THR A 20 11.63 1.29 18.25
CA THR A 20 12.50 2.41 18.60
C THR A 20 12.38 2.69 20.09
N TYR A 21 13.49 3.00 20.76
CA TYR A 21 13.47 3.43 22.17
C TYR A 21 13.35 4.96 22.20
N PRO A 22 12.57 5.55 23.12
CA PRO A 22 12.12 4.99 24.42
C PRO A 22 10.84 4.14 24.39
N GLU A 23 10.53 3.50 25.52
CA GLU A 23 9.53 2.43 25.70
C GLU A 23 8.09 2.76 25.24
N ASP A 24 7.79 4.03 25.01
CA ASP A 24 6.49 4.58 24.60
C ASP A 24 6.23 4.50 23.07
N ASP A 25 7.25 4.20 22.25
CA ASP A 25 7.04 4.06 20.80
C ASP A 25 6.30 2.74 20.48
N GLU A 26 5.24 2.87 19.66
CA GLU A 26 4.50 1.73 19.14
C GLU A 26 5.43 0.86 18.27
N ALA A 27 5.40 -0.45 18.51
CA ALA A 27 6.18 -1.40 17.71
C ALA A 27 5.66 -1.39 16.26
N TYR A 28 6.54 -1.35 15.27
CA TYR A 28 6.15 -1.30 13.87
C TYR A 28 6.96 -2.30 13.03
N LEU A 29 6.39 -2.68 11.90
CA LEU A 29 7.05 -3.55 10.93
C LEU A 29 7.56 -2.68 9.77
N SER A 30 8.88 -2.56 9.62
CA SER A 30 9.47 -1.86 8.47
C SER A 30 9.76 -2.87 7.37
N LEU A 31 9.13 -2.71 6.21
CA LEU A 31 9.36 -3.55 5.02
C LEU A 31 9.99 -2.76 3.86
N SER A 32 10.28 -1.48 4.06
CA SER A 32 10.84 -0.61 3.02
C SER A 32 12.22 -1.08 2.55
N GLU A 33 13.10 -1.45 3.48
CA GLU A 33 14.46 -1.92 3.15
C GLU A 33 14.41 -3.19 2.28
N GLU A 34 13.48 -4.10 2.57
CA GLU A 34 13.25 -5.33 1.82
C GLU A 34 12.78 -5.03 0.40
N VAL A 35 11.82 -4.12 0.23
CA VAL A 35 11.33 -3.71 -1.10
C VAL A 35 12.43 -3.01 -1.89
N ASP A 36 13.13 -2.07 -1.26
CA ASP A 36 14.21 -1.30 -1.87
C ASP A 36 15.37 -2.20 -2.29
N SER A 37 15.63 -3.30 -1.56
CA SER A 37 16.65 -4.28 -1.96
C SER A 37 16.30 -5.04 -3.23
N ILE A 38 15.01 -5.18 -3.56
CA ILE A 38 14.52 -5.89 -4.76
C ILE A 38 14.46 -4.94 -5.96
N ILE A 39 13.91 -3.73 -5.76
CA ILE A 39 13.66 -2.73 -6.81
C ILE A 39 14.49 -1.48 -6.49
N GLN A 40 15.71 -1.47 -7.01
CA GLN A 40 16.72 -0.43 -6.80
C GLN A 40 16.80 0.56 -7.97
N TYR A 41 16.54 0.10 -9.20
CA TYR A 41 16.73 0.88 -10.43
C TYR A 41 15.60 0.68 -11.43
N ASP A 42 15.29 1.74 -12.18
CA ASP A 42 14.29 1.78 -13.26
C ASP A 42 14.58 0.82 -14.43
N THR A 43 15.86 0.48 -14.62
CA THR A 43 16.32 -0.47 -15.65
C THR A 43 16.20 -1.94 -15.27
N GLN A 44 15.81 -2.28 -14.03
CA GLN A 44 15.70 -3.68 -13.61
C GLN A 44 14.47 -4.37 -14.23
N PHE A 45 13.37 -3.65 -14.38
CA PHE A 45 12.06 -4.18 -14.76
C PHE A 45 11.37 -3.31 -15.83
N PRO A 46 12.02 -3.06 -16.99
CA PRO A 46 11.61 -2.02 -17.92
C PRO A 46 10.29 -2.29 -18.65
N ARG A 47 9.71 -3.50 -18.56
CA ARG A 47 8.48 -3.90 -19.28
C ARG A 47 7.35 -4.37 -18.37
N VAL A 48 7.50 -4.20 -17.05
CA VAL A 48 6.49 -4.67 -16.11
C VAL A 48 5.25 -3.81 -16.26
N GLU A 49 4.14 -4.42 -16.65
CA GLU A 49 2.84 -3.77 -16.77
C GLU A 49 1.96 -4.01 -15.53
N ARG A 50 2.18 -5.14 -14.84
CA ARG A 50 1.45 -5.58 -13.65
C ARG A 50 2.40 -5.68 -12.47
N PHE A 51 2.17 -4.86 -11.45
CA PHE A 51 2.94 -4.89 -10.22
C PHE A 51 2.04 -5.19 -9.03
N ARG A 52 2.35 -6.27 -8.31
CA ARG A 52 1.68 -6.66 -7.07
C ARG A 52 2.67 -6.62 -5.91
N LEU A 53 2.32 -5.88 -4.87
CA LEU A 53 3.06 -5.81 -3.63
C LEU A 53 2.22 -6.40 -2.49
N GLU A 54 2.72 -7.46 -1.87
CA GLU A 54 2.07 -8.15 -0.76
C GLU A 54 2.91 -7.99 0.52
N ALA A 55 2.39 -7.22 1.47
CA ALA A 55 3.00 -6.99 2.78
C ALA A 55 2.37 -7.92 3.82
N ILE A 56 3.16 -8.87 4.32
CA ILE A 56 2.70 -9.84 5.33
C ILE A 56 3.09 -9.32 6.72
N GLY A 57 2.09 -8.88 7.48
CA GLY A 57 2.21 -8.69 8.92
C GLY A 57 2.36 -10.02 9.65
N LEU A 58 3.04 -10.00 10.80
CA LEU A 58 3.23 -11.19 11.61
C LEU A 58 1.91 -11.63 12.23
N ASN A 59 1.41 -12.80 11.78
CA ASN A 59 0.42 -13.57 12.53
C ASN A 59 1.14 -14.30 13.68
N ILE A 60 1.66 -13.57 14.65
CA ILE A 60 2.00 -14.20 15.93
C ILE A 60 0.66 -14.75 16.46
N GLY A 61 0.60 -15.99 16.94
CA GLY A 61 -0.67 -16.68 17.23
C GLY A 61 -1.50 -16.04 18.35
N ALA A 62 -2.11 -16.86 19.21
CA ALA A 62 -2.57 -16.35 20.49
C ALA A 62 -1.34 -15.83 21.23
N ALA A 63 -1.14 -14.52 21.19
CA ALA A 63 -0.05 -13.83 21.86
C ALA A 63 -0.08 -14.21 23.35
N ASP A 64 0.99 -14.85 23.84
CA ASP A 64 1.12 -15.22 25.26
C ASP A 64 1.42 -13.99 26.14
N ASP A 65 1.76 -12.85 25.54
CA ASP A 65 1.99 -11.58 26.22
C ASP A 65 1.41 -10.36 25.48
N VAL A 66 1.26 -9.26 26.22
CA VAL A 66 0.67 -7.99 25.75
C VAL A 66 1.50 -7.35 24.63
N TYR A 67 2.83 -7.51 24.68
CA TYR A 67 3.75 -6.99 23.67
C TYR A 67 3.55 -7.64 22.30
N SER A 68 3.23 -8.93 22.29
CA SER A 68 2.89 -9.68 21.07
C SER A 68 1.50 -9.30 20.52
N MET A 69 0.59 -8.72 21.30
CA MET A 69 -0.68 -8.18 20.78
C MET A 69 -0.51 -6.77 20.18
N GLU A 70 0.32 -5.92 20.78
CA GLU A 70 0.62 -4.58 20.27
C GLU A 70 1.41 -4.64 18.96
N ALA A 71 2.40 -5.54 18.88
CA ALA A 71 3.15 -5.79 17.65
C ALA A 71 2.30 -6.33 16.49
N GLN A 72 1.13 -6.94 16.77
CA GLN A 72 0.17 -7.37 15.75
C GLN A 72 -0.69 -6.22 15.20
N ARG A 73 -0.74 -5.09 15.91
CA ARG A 73 -1.56 -3.93 15.57
C ARG A 73 -0.77 -2.78 14.97
N GLY A 74 0.53 -2.76 15.22
CA GLY A 74 1.41 -1.72 14.73
C GLY A 74 1.40 -1.56 13.20
N PRO A 75 1.71 -0.37 12.70
CA PRO A 75 1.75 -0.09 11.27
C PRO A 75 2.85 -0.89 10.57
N ILE A 76 2.60 -1.23 9.30
CA ILE A 76 3.58 -1.82 8.39
C ILE A 76 4.07 -0.72 7.46
N SER A 77 5.21 -0.12 7.80
CA SER A 77 5.84 0.90 6.94
C SER A 77 6.34 0.25 5.66
N LEU A 78 5.84 0.72 4.51
CA LEU A 78 6.08 0.12 3.21
C LEU A 78 6.39 1.18 2.16
N SER A 79 7.54 1.06 1.49
CA SER A 79 7.86 1.91 0.34
C SER A 79 7.37 1.26 -0.95
N VAL A 80 6.65 2.03 -1.76
CA VAL A 80 6.02 1.59 -3.01
C VAL A 80 6.80 2.18 -4.20
N PRO A 81 7.59 1.38 -4.94
CA PRO A 81 8.57 1.87 -5.91
C PRO A 81 7.96 2.06 -7.32
N LEU A 82 6.75 2.60 -7.44
CA LEU A 82 6.09 2.77 -8.75
C LEU A 82 6.88 3.66 -9.72
N ALA A 83 7.61 4.64 -9.19
CA ALA A 83 8.45 5.53 -9.99
C ALA A 83 9.65 4.82 -10.66
N LEU A 84 10.03 3.64 -10.16
CA LEU A 84 11.07 2.77 -10.75
C LEU A 84 10.49 1.73 -11.73
N LEU A 85 9.17 1.77 -11.99
CA LEU A 85 8.49 0.81 -12.84
C LEU A 85 7.72 1.56 -13.94
N PRO A 86 8.42 2.09 -14.97
CA PRO A 86 7.87 3.11 -15.88
C PRO A 86 6.69 2.65 -16.74
N ASP A 87 6.55 1.34 -16.97
CA ASP A 87 5.51 0.77 -17.84
C ASP A 87 4.32 0.19 -17.04
N VAL A 88 4.30 0.35 -15.71
CA VAL A 88 3.22 -0.21 -14.87
C VAL A 88 1.89 0.50 -15.16
N LYS A 89 0.89 -0.32 -15.47
CA LYS A 89 -0.50 0.08 -15.68
C LYS A 89 -1.41 -0.43 -14.58
N HIS A 90 -1.10 -1.61 -14.03
CA HIS A 90 -1.91 -2.27 -13.03
C HIS A 90 -1.12 -2.43 -11.74
N PHE A 91 -1.56 -1.75 -10.70
CA PHE A 91 -0.95 -1.84 -9.38
C PHE A 91 -1.88 -2.56 -8.41
N ALA A 92 -1.34 -3.48 -7.62
CA ALA A 92 -2.06 -4.17 -6.55
C ALA A 92 -1.28 -4.11 -5.23
N LEU A 93 -1.95 -3.68 -4.16
CA LEU A 93 -1.42 -3.70 -2.80
C LEU A 93 -2.28 -4.64 -1.95
N SER A 94 -1.67 -5.65 -1.34
CA SER A 94 -2.35 -6.55 -0.41
C SER A 94 -1.63 -6.66 0.92
N SER A 95 -2.37 -6.68 2.02
CA SER A 95 -1.81 -6.92 3.35
C SER A 95 -2.82 -7.57 4.29
N ASN A 96 -2.33 -8.39 5.21
CA ASN A 96 -3.07 -8.93 6.35
C ASN A 96 -2.92 -8.06 7.63
N GLY A 97 -2.10 -7.02 7.60
CA GLY A 97 -1.88 -6.09 8.72
C GLY A 97 -2.31 -4.66 8.37
N HIS A 98 -1.66 -3.67 8.98
CA HIS A 98 -1.96 -2.25 8.81
C HIS A 98 -0.91 -1.52 7.96
N PRO A 99 -0.91 -1.69 6.62
CA PRO A 99 0.08 -1.04 5.76
C PRO A 99 -0.04 0.48 5.83
N ASP A 100 1.12 1.13 6.02
CA ASP A 100 1.35 2.56 5.86
C ASP A 100 2.25 2.75 4.61
N PRO A 101 1.65 2.74 3.41
CA PRO A 101 2.39 2.85 2.17
C PRO A 101 2.83 4.29 1.89
N SER A 102 4.08 4.43 1.47
CA SER A 102 4.66 5.70 1.00
C SER A 102 5.28 5.52 -0.38
N GLU A 103 5.31 6.59 -1.18
CA GLU A 103 6.08 6.57 -2.45
C GLU A 103 7.57 6.47 -2.13
N LEU A 104 8.32 5.69 -2.92
CA LEU A 104 9.78 5.64 -2.79
C LEU A 104 10.40 6.99 -3.21
N TRP A 105 11.23 7.57 -2.35
CA TRP A 105 11.99 8.78 -2.65
C TRP A 105 13.37 8.42 -3.19
N VAL A 106 13.58 8.61 -4.49
CA VAL A 106 14.90 8.43 -5.10
C VAL A 106 15.66 9.75 -5.07
N SER A 107 16.86 9.75 -4.50
CA SER A 107 17.75 10.92 -4.46
C SER A 107 18.17 11.32 -5.89
N GLY A 108 17.90 12.56 -6.30
CA GLY A 108 18.43 13.16 -7.54
C GLY A 108 17.40 13.81 -8.46
N ALA A 109 16.18 13.26 -8.54
CA ALA A 109 15.00 13.90 -9.16
C ALA A 109 13.77 13.01 -8.89
N PRO A 110 12.57 13.58 -8.63
CA PRO A 110 11.36 12.79 -8.55
C PRO A 110 11.04 12.20 -9.92
N LEU A 111 11.24 10.89 -10.08
CA LEU A 111 10.73 10.16 -11.23
C LEU A 111 9.19 10.17 -11.15
N PRO A 112 8.48 10.55 -12.22
CA PRO A 112 7.03 10.55 -12.19
C PRO A 112 6.51 9.11 -12.09
N VAL A 113 5.57 8.88 -11.18
CA VAL A 113 4.79 7.64 -11.14
C VAL A 113 4.06 7.48 -12.50
N PRO A 114 4.09 6.29 -13.11
CA PRO A 114 3.41 6.05 -14.40
C PRO A 114 1.90 6.26 -14.30
N ALA A 115 1.26 6.43 -15.46
CA ALA A 115 -0.19 6.51 -15.54
C ALA A 115 -0.81 5.14 -15.27
N LEU A 116 -1.47 4.99 -14.12
CA LEU A 116 -2.13 3.75 -13.74
C LEU A 116 -3.50 3.66 -14.39
N GLU A 117 -3.81 2.50 -14.94
CA GLU A 117 -5.14 2.13 -15.45
C GLU A 117 -6.00 1.54 -14.33
N THR A 118 -5.42 0.70 -13.47
CA THR A 118 -6.15 0.05 -12.38
C THR A 118 -5.34 0.00 -11.10
N ILE A 119 -6.01 0.22 -9.97
CA ILE A 119 -5.47 0.01 -8.63
C ILE A 119 -6.33 -1.04 -7.92
N SER A 120 -5.71 -2.07 -7.35
CA SER A 120 -6.39 -3.08 -6.53
C SER A 120 -5.84 -3.07 -5.12
N ILE A 121 -6.72 -3.04 -4.13
CA ILE A 121 -6.37 -2.96 -2.72
C ILE A 121 -7.05 -4.11 -1.99
N GLU A 122 -6.27 -4.92 -1.28
CA GLU A 122 -6.74 -6.03 -0.46
C GLU A 122 -6.19 -5.87 0.96
N ILE A 123 -6.94 -5.20 1.83
CA ILE A 123 -6.48 -4.79 3.16
C ILE A 123 -7.57 -5.00 4.20
N ILE A 124 -7.18 -5.03 5.48
CA ILE A 124 -8.13 -4.97 6.58
C ILE A 124 -8.78 -3.59 6.66
N LYS A 125 -10.02 -3.53 7.15
CA LYS A 125 -10.80 -2.28 7.23
C LYS A 125 -10.08 -1.13 7.96
N SER A 126 -9.33 -1.41 9.03
CA SER A 126 -8.62 -0.37 9.78
C SER A 126 -7.55 0.34 8.96
N ALA A 127 -6.88 -0.37 8.04
CA ALA A 127 -5.84 0.19 7.18
C ALA A 127 -6.38 1.05 6.02
N ALA A 128 -7.70 1.14 5.85
CA ALA A 128 -8.31 1.86 4.73
C ALA A 128 -7.95 3.35 4.72
N TRP A 129 -7.64 3.93 5.89
CA TRP A 129 -7.26 5.32 6.01
C TRP A 129 -5.89 5.61 5.35
N ASP A 130 -4.81 5.00 5.84
CA ASP A 130 -3.45 5.24 5.30
C ASP A 130 -3.36 4.89 3.81
N VAL A 131 -3.92 3.73 3.45
CA VAL A 131 -3.92 3.28 2.07
C VAL A 131 -4.80 4.17 1.19
N GLY A 132 -5.95 4.62 1.70
CA GLY A 132 -6.81 5.58 1.01
C GLY A 132 -6.11 6.90 0.74
N ARG A 133 -5.37 7.42 1.72
CA ARG A 133 -4.56 8.65 1.58
C ARG A 133 -3.44 8.49 0.56
N PHE A 134 -2.73 7.36 0.58
CA PHE A 134 -1.70 7.06 -0.42
C PHE A 134 -2.27 7.02 -1.83
N VAL A 135 -3.37 6.29 -2.04
CA VAL A 135 -4.02 6.21 -3.36
C VAL A 135 -4.61 7.55 -3.80
N GLU A 136 -5.14 8.36 -2.88
CA GLU A 136 -5.55 9.75 -3.18
C GLU A 136 -4.39 10.54 -3.77
N GLY A 137 -3.19 10.41 -3.19
CA GLY A 137 -1.96 11.03 -3.68
C GLY A 137 -1.63 10.63 -5.11
N LEU A 138 -1.65 9.32 -5.41
CA LEU A 138 -1.39 8.79 -6.75
C LEU A 138 -2.40 9.34 -7.77
N LEU A 139 -3.70 9.21 -7.49
CA LEU A 139 -4.77 9.64 -8.39
C LEU A 139 -4.77 11.15 -8.61
N THR A 140 -4.51 11.94 -7.56
CA THR A 140 -4.43 13.40 -7.67
C THR A 140 -3.25 13.83 -8.55
N LYS A 141 -2.07 13.22 -8.37
CA LYS A 141 -0.89 13.49 -9.22
C LYS A 141 -1.16 13.14 -10.68
N GLN A 142 -1.75 11.97 -10.95
CA GLN A 142 -2.10 11.56 -12.31
C GLN A 142 -3.12 12.51 -12.95
N LYS A 143 -4.13 12.95 -12.19
CA LYS A 143 -5.12 13.94 -12.64
C LYS A 143 -4.48 15.29 -12.97
N GLN A 144 -3.54 15.76 -12.15
CA GLN A 144 -2.79 17.00 -12.40
C GLN A 144 -1.92 16.95 -13.65
N ARG A 145 -1.37 15.77 -14.00
CA ARG A 145 -0.61 15.57 -15.23
C ARG A 145 -1.47 15.47 -16.50
N GLY A 146 -2.80 15.44 -16.37
CA GLY A 146 -3.73 15.28 -17.49
C GLY A 146 -3.91 13.83 -17.94
N GLU A 147 -3.40 12.86 -17.18
CA GLU A 147 -3.43 11.43 -17.50
C GLU A 147 -4.67 10.73 -16.89
N TRP A 148 -5.70 11.50 -16.56
CA TRP A 148 -6.88 11.00 -15.86
C TRP A 148 -7.71 10.01 -16.69
N GLU A 149 -7.72 10.20 -18.02
CA GLU A 149 -8.50 9.34 -18.93
C GLU A 149 -7.99 7.90 -18.96
N ALA A 150 -6.69 7.69 -18.68
CA ALA A 150 -6.09 6.36 -18.60
C ALA A 150 -6.62 5.57 -17.40
N PHE A 151 -6.94 6.24 -16.30
CA PHE A 151 -7.44 5.56 -15.11
C PHE A 151 -8.87 5.06 -15.32
N CYS A 152 -9.05 3.76 -15.08
CA CYS A 152 -10.31 3.07 -15.23
C CYS A 152 -10.96 2.82 -13.86
N GLU A 153 -10.25 2.16 -12.94
CA GLU A 153 -10.91 1.57 -11.78
C GLU A 153 -9.98 1.42 -10.56
N LEU A 154 -10.57 1.67 -9.39
CA LEU A 154 -10.07 1.25 -8.09
C LEU A 154 -10.92 0.09 -7.57
N THR A 155 -10.31 -1.05 -7.29
CA THR A 155 -10.94 -2.18 -6.60
C THR A 155 -10.47 -2.22 -5.14
N VAL A 156 -11.41 -2.37 -4.21
CA VAL A 156 -11.13 -2.53 -2.78
C VAL A 156 -11.78 -3.82 -2.28
N LYS A 157 -10.99 -4.66 -1.63
CA LYS A 157 -11.38 -5.94 -1.03
C LYS A 157 -10.98 -5.94 0.44
N ASP A 158 -11.93 -6.27 1.31
CA ASP A 158 -11.65 -6.51 2.72
C ASP A 158 -10.92 -7.85 2.88
N ASN A 159 -9.75 -7.82 3.50
CA ASN A 159 -8.91 -9.00 3.76
C ASN A 159 -9.09 -9.56 5.18
N ASN A 160 -10.15 -9.15 5.90
CA ASN A 160 -10.41 -9.67 7.25
C ASN A 160 -10.82 -11.16 7.20
N PRO A 161 -10.03 -12.08 7.79
CA PRO A 161 -10.35 -13.52 7.77
C PRO A 161 -11.63 -13.87 8.54
N LYS A 162 -12.09 -12.98 9.44
CA LYS A 162 -13.34 -13.16 10.22
C LYS A 162 -14.60 -12.78 9.45
N SER A 163 -14.44 -12.24 8.23
CA SER A 163 -15.55 -11.97 7.31
C SER A 163 -16.04 -13.29 6.68
N GLU A 164 -16.66 -14.17 7.47
CA GLU A 164 -17.29 -15.38 6.96
C GLU A 164 -18.47 -15.01 6.04
N GLY A 165 -18.38 -15.38 4.76
CA GLY A 165 -19.55 -15.57 3.89
C GLY A 165 -19.72 -14.63 2.70
N CYS A 166 -19.01 -13.51 2.60
CA CYS A 166 -18.97 -12.74 1.36
C CYS A 166 -17.79 -11.76 1.37
N THR A 167 -16.73 -12.10 0.64
CA THR A 167 -15.66 -11.15 0.31
C THR A 167 -16.29 -9.93 -0.36
N ARG A 168 -16.48 -8.85 0.39
CA ARG A 168 -17.03 -7.60 -0.14
C ARG A 168 -15.96 -6.91 -0.98
N MET A 169 -15.89 -7.27 -2.25
CA MET A 169 -15.19 -6.51 -3.27
C MET A 169 -16.09 -5.35 -3.72
N LYS A 170 -15.53 -4.15 -3.77
CA LYS A 170 -16.16 -2.97 -4.35
C LYS A 170 -15.24 -2.37 -5.40
N ALA A 171 -15.84 -1.96 -6.50
CA ALA A 171 -15.17 -1.26 -7.58
C ALA A 171 -15.65 0.18 -7.63
N TYR A 172 -14.73 1.10 -7.91
CA TYR A 172 -14.96 2.52 -8.00
C TYR A 172 -14.31 3.04 -9.28
N ALA A 173 -15.10 3.59 -10.20
CA ALA A 173 -14.60 4.12 -11.45
C ALA A 173 -14.19 5.58 -11.27
N ARG A 174 -13.01 5.96 -11.78
CA ARG A 174 -12.58 7.36 -11.94
C ARG A 174 -12.86 8.25 -10.72
N ASP A 175 -13.74 9.24 -10.85
CA ASP A 175 -14.00 10.23 -9.80
C ASP A 175 -14.60 9.59 -8.54
N ASP A 176 -15.33 8.47 -8.67
CA ASP A 176 -15.83 7.69 -7.52
C ASP A 176 -14.67 7.08 -6.71
N ALA A 177 -13.57 6.71 -7.38
CA ALA A 177 -12.37 6.21 -6.69
C ALA A 177 -11.73 7.32 -5.85
N LEU A 178 -11.62 8.53 -6.40
CA LEU A 178 -11.08 9.67 -5.68
C LEU A 178 -12.00 10.08 -4.52
N GLU A 179 -13.32 10.00 -4.71
CA GLU A 179 -14.28 10.24 -3.64
C GLU A 179 -14.17 9.18 -2.53
N TRP A 180 -14.01 7.91 -2.89
CA TRP A 180 -13.78 6.85 -1.91
C TRP A 180 -12.55 7.13 -1.05
N CYS A 181 -11.43 7.55 -1.67
CA CYS A 181 -10.20 7.89 -0.95
C CYS A 181 -10.44 9.04 0.04
N LYS A 182 -11.07 10.13 -0.42
CA LYS A 182 -11.43 11.29 0.43
C LYS A 182 -12.33 10.93 1.60
N ARG A 183 -13.26 10.00 1.39
CA ARG A 183 -14.15 9.52 2.47
C ARG A 183 -13.35 8.76 3.54
N GLN A 184 -12.30 8.02 3.18
CA GLN A 184 -11.45 7.36 4.17
C GLN A 184 -10.74 8.41 5.04
N SER A 185 -10.20 9.47 4.43
CA SER A 185 -9.54 10.57 5.14
C SER A 185 -10.45 11.24 6.18
N ARG A 186 -11.74 11.44 5.87
CA ARG A 186 -12.72 12.07 6.79
C ARG A 186 -13.13 11.20 7.98
N ILE A 187 -13.14 9.88 7.81
CA ILE A 187 -13.54 8.95 8.88
C ILE A 187 -12.56 9.05 10.06
N TYR A 188 -11.29 9.34 9.80
CA TYR A 188 -10.29 9.51 10.85
C TYR A 188 -10.49 10.80 11.66
N ASP A 189 -10.80 11.92 10.99
CA ASP A 189 -11.07 13.20 11.67
C ASP A 189 -12.24 13.06 12.67
N ASP A 190 -13.29 12.33 12.30
CA ASP A 190 -14.45 12.09 13.18
C ASP A 190 -14.14 11.11 14.34
N VAL A 191 -13.22 10.16 14.16
CA VAL A 191 -12.80 9.24 15.22
C VAL A 191 -11.87 9.93 16.22
N VAL A 192 -10.92 10.73 15.75
CA VAL A 192 -10.01 11.50 16.60
C VAL A 192 -10.77 12.56 17.41
N LEU A 193 -11.83 13.16 16.85
CA LEU A 193 -12.68 14.12 17.57
C LEU A 193 -13.60 13.49 18.62
N MET A 194 -13.76 12.16 18.66
CA MET A 194 -14.53 11.46 19.69
C MET A 194 -13.68 10.91 20.84
N GLU A 195 -12.35 11.04 20.77
CA GLU A 195 -11.42 10.62 21.82
C GLU A 195 -10.93 11.77 22.73
N TYR A 196 -11.49 12.99 22.57
CA TYR A 196 -11.27 14.16 23.42
C TYR A 196 -12.57 14.70 24.03
#